data_AF-A0A9W6G1G7-F1
#
_entry.id   AF-A0A9W6G1G7-F1
#
_cell.length_a   1.000
_cell.length_b   1.000
_cell.length_c   1.000
_cell.angle_alpha   90.00
_cell.angle_beta   90.00
_cell.angle_gamma   90.00
#
_symmetry.space_group_name_H-M   'P 1'
#
loop_
_entity.id
_entity.type
_entity.pdbx_description
1 polymer ?
#
loop_
_entity_poly.entity_id
_entity_poly.type
_entity_poly.pdbx_seq_one_letter_code
_entity_poly.pdbx_strand_id
1 'polypeptide(L)'
;MPLTPTVSRAVIGHAPDVRMYIGTPEENTSRVDFPEAKLVWSLGAPDWDAAINAIPVDSTATRFKRRHDILPLRKEQITEYGDDDIFDKIVDLLEQEILSAQWVAVSDIKVQPDAWSPSATEFFEGVQRCCGKKTQDVMPFVIEWFKDNNKCDLWHRDYSEKTRFKVGGAEVLVGRPYIDLGLLETASCSAVVVVPHLSRRGPNGLWILSRGTQHPFIQKFNSCCAYYLAVEDRPDVVEEIDGWKSISSLEFFRLKKEAESLQQEMKDEHEIVCKIASATGSELLSLISCVDVVVTESGRYPIMHKGRLFEEEEGLVSVEEIAAVFTPLPAR
;
A
#
# COMPACT_ATOMS: atom_id res chain seq x y z
N MET A 1 30.15 3.31 -14.59
CA MET A 1 30.70 2.15 -13.85
C MET A 1 29.83 0.93 -14.11
N PRO A 2 30.37 -0.30 -14.14
CA PRO A 2 29.54 -1.51 -14.22
C PRO A 2 28.59 -1.58 -13.01
N LEU A 3 27.37 -2.08 -13.23
CA LEU A 3 26.37 -2.21 -12.16
C LEU A 3 26.87 -3.20 -11.09
N THR A 4 26.65 -2.89 -9.80
CA THR A 4 27.02 -3.72 -8.64
C THR A 4 26.66 -5.22 -8.80
N PRO A 5 25.49 -5.61 -9.34
CA PRO A 5 25.16 -7.02 -9.56
C PRO A 5 26.07 -7.72 -10.58
N THR A 6 26.57 -6.99 -11.59
CA THR A 6 27.48 -7.53 -12.61
C THR A 6 28.84 -7.82 -12.02
N VAL A 7 29.37 -6.90 -11.22
CA VAL A 7 30.65 -7.10 -10.52
C VAL A 7 30.51 -8.18 -9.44
N SER A 8 29.43 -8.17 -8.66
CA SER A 8 29.17 -9.19 -7.65
C SER A 8 29.09 -10.59 -8.26
N ARG A 9 28.36 -10.78 -9.36
CA ARG A 9 28.30 -12.08 -10.05
C ARG A 9 29.67 -12.53 -10.56
N ALA A 10 30.49 -11.62 -11.05
CA ALA A 10 31.82 -11.94 -11.57
C ALA A 10 32.81 -12.31 -10.45
N VAL A 11 32.71 -11.69 -9.28
CA VAL A 11 33.68 -11.85 -8.18
C VAL A 11 33.27 -12.98 -7.22
N ILE A 12 32.00 -13.06 -6.84
CA ILE A 12 31.50 -13.96 -5.78
C ILE A 12 30.37 -14.90 -6.24
N GLY A 13 29.99 -14.84 -7.52
CA GLY A 13 28.94 -15.70 -8.09
C GLY A 13 27.54 -15.39 -7.53
N HIS A 14 26.78 -16.45 -7.22
CA HIS A 14 25.41 -16.38 -6.67
C HIS A 14 25.37 -16.80 -5.20
N ALA A 15 26.31 -16.32 -4.38
CA ALA A 15 26.31 -16.60 -2.95
C ALA A 15 25.13 -15.86 -2.26
N PRO A 16 24.14 -16.57 -1.69
CA PRO A 16 22.89 -15.96 -1.21
C PRO A 16 23.05 -15.04 0.00
N ASP A 17 24.17 -15.15 0.72
CA ASP A 17 24.44 -14.41 1.96
C ASP A 17 25.61 -13.43 1.84
N VAL A 18 26.13 -13.22 0.63
CA VAL A 18 27.24 -12.28 0.40
C VAL A 18 26.70 -11.03 -0.27
N ARG A 19 26.84 -9.89 0.41
CA ARG A 19 26.56 -8.58 -0.16
C ARG A 19 27.87 -7.91 -0.56
N MET A 20 27.84 -7.24 -1.70
CA MET A 20 28.96 -6.44 -2.17
C MET A 20 28.53 -4.98 -2.18
N TYR A 21 29.30 -4.16 -1.48
CA TYR A 21 29.12 -2.72 -1.43
C TYR A 21 30.30 -2.07 -2.16
N ILE A 22 29.99 -1.16 -3.08
CA ILE A 22 31.00 -0.39 -3.82
C ILE A 22 31.34 0.87 -3.02
N GLY A 23 32.62 1.23 -2.95
CA GLY A 23 33.13 2.41 -2.26
C GLY A 23 34.38 2.11 -1.42
N THR A 24 34.68 2.97 -0.45
CA THR A 24 35.67 2.72 0.60
C THR A 24 34.97 2.23 1.88
N PRO A 25 35.70 1.64 2.84
CA PRO A 25 35.09 1.22 4.12
C PRO A 25 34.30 2.33 4.84
N GLU A 26 34.71 3.60 4.66
CA GLU A 26 34.08 4.79 5.23
C GLU A 26 32.99 5.38 4.31
N GLU A 27 33.18 5.31 2.98
CA GLU A 27 32.25 5.86 1.99
C GLU A 27 31.81 4.76 1.02
N ASN A 28 30.82 3.97 1.42
CA ASN A 28 30.28 2.89 0.58
C ASN A 28 28.76 2.92 0.44
N THR A 29 28.30 2.21 -0.59
CA THR A 29 26.88 2.02 -0.91
C THR A 29 26.03 1.35 0.19
N SER A 30 26.62 0.80 1.26
CA SER A 30 25.83 0.35 2.43
C SER A 30 25.47 1.48 3.39
N ARG A 31 26.15 2.63 3.30
CA ARG A 31 26.07 3.78 4.23
C ARG A 31 26.41 3.43 5.70
N VAL A 32 27.16 2.35 5.89
CA VAL A 32 27.70 1.94 7.19
C VAL A 32 29.22 1.94 7.08
N ASP A 33 29.87 2.53 8.08
CA ASP A 33 31.31 2.46 8.24
C ASP A 33 31.71 1.03 8.62
N PHE A 34 32.66 0.46 7.89
CA PHE A 34 33.25 -0.86 8.19
C PHE A 34 34.71 -0.68 8.67
N PRO A 35 34.97 -0.14 9.87
CA PRO A 35 36.33 0.06 10.38
C PRO A 35 37.13 -1.25 10.49
N GLU A 36 36.45 -2.39 10.57
CA GLU A 36 37.02 -3.73 10.58
C GLU A 36 37.41 -4.27 9.19
N ALA A 37 37.06 -3.57 8.11
CA ALA A 37 37.32 -4.01 6.74
C ALA A 37 38.80 -4.36 6.53
N LYS A 38 39.06 -5.54 5.97
CA LYS A 38 40.40 -6.03 5.66
C LYS A 38 40.64 -6.00 4.16
N LEU A 39 41.79 -5.46 3.75
CA LEU A 39 42.21 -5.50 2.35
C LEU A 39 42.53 -6.95 1.95
N VAL A 40 41.69 -7.53 1.09
CA VAL A 40 41.88 -8.88 0.57
C VAL A 40 42.70 -8.87 -0.72
N TRP A 41 42.58 -7.84 -1.57
CA TRP A 41 43.30 -7.78 -2.83
C TRP A 41 43.55 -6.35 -3.30
N SER A 42 44.74 -6.08 -3.81
CA SER A 42 45.07 -4.89 -4.60
C SER A 42 46.24 -5.16 -5.55
N LEU A 43 46.54 -4.25 -6.48
CA LEU A 43 47.73 -4.36 -7.33
C LEU A 43 49.04 -4.43 -6.52
N GLY A 44 49.10 -3.77 -5.36
CA GLY A 44 50.25 -3.79 -4.46
C GLY A 44 50.26 -4.99 -3.49
N ALA A 45 49.15 -5.72 -3.38
CA ALA A 45 48.98 -6.89 -2.52
C ALA A 45 48.08 -7.93 -3.22
N PRO A 46 48.62 -8.67 -4.21
CA PRO A 46 47.82 -9.54 -5.07
C PRO A 46 47.53 -10.94 -4.49
N ASP A 47 48.23 -11.33 -3.42
CA ASP A 47 48.08 -12.63 -2.76
C ASP A 47 46.84 -12.64 -1.85
N TRP A 48 45.68 -12.83 -2.47
CA TRP A 48 44.39 -12.84 -1.79
C TRP A 48 44.22 -14.05 -0.87
N ASP A 49 44.83 -15.19 -1.22
CA ASP A 49 44.79 -16.40 -0.39
C ASP A 49 45.50 -16.16 0.95
N ALA A 50 46.70 -15.57 0.93
CA ALA A 50 47.40 -15.22 2.16
C ALA A 50 46.64 -14.16 2.97
N ALA A 51 46.06 -13.15 2.30
CA ALA A 51 45.28 -12.12 2.97
C ALA A 51 44.04 -12.69 3.68
N ILE A 52 43.28 -13.59 3.03
CA ILE A 52 42.11 -14.25 3.64
C ILE A 52 42.54 -15.13 4.82
N ASN A 53 43.58 -15.96 4.66
CA ASN A 53 44.05 -16.84 5.74
C ASN A 53 44.59 -16.08 6.95
N ALA A 54 45.01 -14.82 6.76
CA ALA A 54 45.45 -13.94 7.83
C ALA A 54 44.30 -13.25 8.57
N ILE A 55 43.06 -13.31 8.09
CA ILE A 55 41.90 -12.75 8.77
C ILE A 55 41.58 -13.63 9.99
N PRO A 56 41.76 -13.14 11.23
CA PRO A 56 41.45 -13.93 12.41
C PRO A 56 39.94 -14.21 12.45
N VAL A 57 39.58 -15.44 12.82
CA VAL A 57 38.19 -15.78 13.07
C VAL A 57 37.71 -15.00 14.29
N ASP A 58 36.83 -14.03 14.07
CA ASP A 58 36.18 -13.29 15.15
C ASP A 58 34.94 -14.08 15.61
N SER A 59 35.07 -14.79 16.74
CA SER A 59 33.97 -15.53 17.35
C SER A 59 32.89 -14.63 17.97
N THR A 60 33.14 -13.32 18.04
CA THR A 60 32.20 -12.30 18.53
C THR A 60 31.51 -11.54 17.41
N ALA A 61 31.88 -11.81 16.14
CA ALA A 61 31.22 -11.23 14.98
C ALA A 61 29.73 -11.60 15.01
N THR A 62 28.90 -10.58 15.21
CA THR A 62 27.45 -10.68 15.19
C THR A 62 26.89 -9.80 14.07
N ARG A 63 25.61 -9.96 13.74
CA ARG A 63 24.94 -9.08 12.79
C ARG A 63 24.94 -7.65 13.35
N PHE A 64 25.57 -6.72 12.63
CA PHE A 64 25.45 -5.29 12.92
C PHE A 64 23.97 -4.89 12.83
N LYS A 65 23.45 -4.31 13.92
CA LYS A 65 22.08 -3.81 13.97
C LYS A 65 21.97 -2.61 13.04
N ARG A 66 21.18 -2.75 11.97
CA ARG A 66 20.83 -1.64 11.09
C ARG A 66 19.57 -0.97 11.60
N ARG A 67 19.44 0.32 11.35
CA ARG A 67 18.25 1.09 11.75
C ARG A 67 16.96 0.46 11.21
N HIS A 68 16.96 0.07 9.94
CA HIS A 68 15.82 -0.59 9.30
C HIS A 68 15.61 -2.07 9.66
N ASP A 69 16.41 -2.66 10.55
CA ASP A 69 16.15 -4.03 11.02
C ASP A 69 14.83 -4.16 11.81
N ILE A 70 14.21 -3.03 12.17
CA ILE A 70 12.87 -2.98 12.78
C ILE A 70 11.73 -3.28 11.78
N LEU A 71 12.01 -3.19 10.48
CA LEU A 71 11.00 -3.39 9.43
C LEU A 71 10.83 -4.89 9.13
N PRO A 72 9.61 -5.35 8.83
CA PRO A 72 9.33 -6.79 8.71
C PRO A 72 9.92 -7.41 7.43
N LEU A 73 10.10 -6.61 6.38
CA LEU A 73 10.59 -7.08 5.09
C LEU A 73 12.09 -6.91 4.94
N ARG A 74 12.71 -7.79 4.15
CA ARG A 74 14.11 -7.64 3.75
C ARG A 74 14.23 -6.93 2.40
N LYS A 75 15.36 -6.27 2.14
CA LYS A 75 15.64 -5.60 0.85
C LYS A 75 15.50 -6.54 -0.36
N GLU A 76 15.79 -7.82 -0.20
CA GLU A 76 15.64 -8.85 -1.25
C GLU A 76 14.20 -9.08 -1.69
N GLN A 77 13.23 -8.72 -0.84
CA GLN A 77 11.81 -8.87 -1.09
C GLN A 77 11.20 -7.64 -1.77
N ILE A 78 11.95 -6.55 -1.93
CA ILE A 78 11.50 -5.34 -2.63
C ILE A 78 12.46 -4.97 -3.76
N THR A 79 12.03 -4.01 -4.59
CA THR A 79 12.86 -3.38 -5.61
C THR A 79 13.20 -1.96 -5.14
N GLU A 80 14.49 -1.64 -5.09
CA GLU A 80 14.98 -0.28 -4.81
C GLU A 80 15.31 0.40 -6.14
N TYR A 81 14.84 1.64 -6.32
CA TYR A 81 15.22 2.51 -7.44
C TYR A 81 15.83 3.79 -6.87
N GLY A 82 16.98 4.21 -7.40
CA GLY A 82 17.67 5.44 -7.00
C GLY A 82 18.66 5.27 -5.84
N ASP A 83 19.26 6.38 -5.43
CA ASP A 83 20.27 6.42 -4.36
C ASP A 83 19.65 6.52 -2.95
N ASP A 84 18.34 6.82 -2.83
CA ASP A 84 17.65 6.99 -1.54
C ASP A 84 17.22 5.65 -0.94
N ASP A 85 17.66 5.37 0.29
CA ASP A 85 17.26 4.17 1.03
C ASP A 85 15.82 4.30 1.53
N ILE A 86 14.87 3.78 0.74
CA ILE A 86 13.43 3.81 1.06
C ILE A 86 13.14 3.22 2.45
N PHE A 87 13.93 2.26 2.93
CA PHE A 87 13.75 1.71 4.27
C PHE A 87 14.04 2.75 5.36
N ASP A 88 15.12 3.52 5.21
CA ASP A 88 15.47 4.56 6.20
C ASP A 88 14.41 5.66 6.20
N LYS A 89 13.90 6.06 5.02
CA LYS A 89 12.77 7.00 4.92
C LYS A 89 11.50 6.47 5.59
N ILE A 90 11.19 5.18 5.43
CA ILE A 90 10.05 4.57 6.11
C ILE A 90 10.26 4.61 7.62
N VAL A 91 11.46 4.29 8.11
CA VAL A 91 11.76 4.39 9.55
C VAL A 91 11.60 5.82 10.06
N ASP A 92 12.13 6.82 9.35
CA ASP A 92 11.97 8.24 9.72
C ASP A 92 10.49 8.61 9.87
N LEU A 93 9.65 8.23 8.90
CA LEU A 93 8.22 8.55 8.89
C LEU A 93 7.43 7.80 9.97
N LEU A 94 7.84 6.57 10.31
CA LEU A 94 7.26 5.80 11.43
C LEU A 94 7.62 6.44 12.78
N GLU A 95 8.88 6.85 12.98
CA GLU A 95 9.33 7.53 14.19
C GLU A 95 8.64 8.89 14.38
N GLN A 96 8.28 9.56 13.29
CA GLN A 96 7.52 10.82 13.29
C GLN A 96 6.00 10.64 13.38
N GLU A 97 5.51 9.39 13.45
CA GLU A 97 4.07 9.06 13.42
C GLU A 97 3.32 9.62 12.18
N ILE A 98 4.04 9.97 11.11
CA ILE A 98 3.45 10.35 9.81
C ILE A 98 2.98 9.10 9.08
N LEU A 99 3.68 7.99 9.27
CA LEU A 99 3.32 6.67 8.77
C LEU A 99 2.91 5.78 9.94
N SER A 100 2.00 4.85 9.68
CA SER A 100 1.69 3.72 10.53
C SER A 100 1.96 2.43 9.76
N ALA A 101 2.43 1.40 10.46
CA ALA A 101 2.73 0.10 9.86
C ALA A 101 2.11 -1.03 10.66
N GLN A 102 1.55 -2.01 9.94
CA GLN A 102 1.08 -3.27 10.48
C GLN A 102 1.67 -4.42 9.68
N TRP A 103 2.15 -5.43 10.39
CA TRP A 103 2.55 -6.71 9.78
C TRP A 103 1.52 -7.78 10.12
N VAL A 104 1.10 -8.52 9.10
CA VAL A 104 0.21 -9.68 9.25
C VAL A 104 0.89 -10.88 8.60
N ALA A 105 1.28 -11.86 9.41
CA ALA A 105 1.93 -13.05 8.87
C ALA A 105 0.92 -13.92 8.11
N VAL A 106 1.36 -14.53 7.01
CA VAL A 106 0.52 -15.47 6.23
C VAL A 106 0.03 -16.64 7.10
N SER A 107 0.80 -17.05 8.11
CA SER A 107 0.40 -18.09 9.07
C SER A 107 -0.84 -17.74 9.89
N ASP A 108 -1.14 -16.45 10.02
CA ASP A 108 -2.22 -15.94 10.86
C ASP A 108 -3.51 -15.77 10.05
N ILE A 109 -3.44 -15.91 8.73
CA ILE A 109 -4.56 -15.75 7.79
C ILE A 109 -5.07 -17.13 7.39
N LYS A 110 -6.34 -17.41 7.73
CA LYS A 110 -7.02 -18.66 7.38
C LYS A 110 -7.88 -18.47 6.14
N VAL A 111 -7.35 -18.85 4.99
CA VAL A 111 -8.04 -18.71 3.70
C VAL A 111 -9.27 -19.61 3.61
N GLN A 112 -10.43 -19.02 3.29
CA GLN A 112 -11.73 -19.68 3.17
C GLN A 112 -12.45 -19.25 1.88
N PRO A 113 -12.06 -19.81 0.70
CA PRO A 113 -12.56 -19.34 -0.59
C PRO A 113 -14.08 -19.46 -0.77
N ASP A 114 -14.70 -20.47 -0.15
CA ASP A 114 -16.15 -20.69 -0.24
C ASP A 114 -16.98 -19.59 0.45
N ALA A 115 -16.35 -18.77 1.29
CA ALA A 115 -16.96 -17.65 2.00
C ALA A 115 -16.65 -16.29 1.35
N TRP A 116 -15.97 -16.27 0.20
CA TRP A 116 -15.68 -15.04 -0.50
C TRP A 116 -16.94 -14.47 -1.16
N SER A 117 -16.98 -13.14 -1.29
CA SER A 117 -18.03 -12.49 -2.04
C SER A 117 -17.95 -12.85 -3.54
N PRO A 118 -19.03 -12.67 -4.30
CA PRO A 118 -18.99 -12.83 -5.75
C PRO A 118 -17.91 -11.97 -6.41
N SER A 119 -17.77 -10.70 -5.99
CA SER A 119 -16.76 -9.77 -6.54
C SER A 119 -15.33 -10.24 -6.26
N ALA A 120 -15.04 -10.66 -5.02
CA ALA A 120 -13.71 -11.19 -4.67
C ALA A 120 -13.39 -12.49 -5.44
N THR A 121 -14.40 -13.34 -5.64
CA THR A 121 -14.27 -14.58 -6.42
C THR A 121 -13.96 -14.28 -7.89
N GLU A 122 -14.74 -13.41 -8.53
CA GLU A 122 -14.52 -12.98 -9.91
C GLU A 122 -13.13 -12.33 -10.09
N PHE A 123 -12.74 -11.46 -9.15
CA PHE A 123 -11.42 -10.86 -9.14
C PHE A 123 -10.32 -11.94 -9.10
N PHE A 124 -10.45 -12.94 -8.22
CA PHE A 124 -9.46 -14.02 -8.11
C PHE A 124 -9.37 -14.87 -9.37
N GLU A 125 -10.50 -15.21 -10.00
CA GLU A 125 -10.52 -15.89 -11.30
C GLU A 125 -9.76 -15.06 -12.36
N GLY A 126 -9.94 -13.74 -12.34
CA GLY A 126 -9.16 -12.80 -13.13
C GLY A 126 -7.64 -12.91 -12.87
N VAL A 127 -7.23 -12.92 -11.60
CA VAL A 127 -5.82 -13.11 -11.20
C VAL A 127 -5.28 -14.44 -11.74
N GLN A 128 -6.03 -15.53 -11.61
CA GLN A 128 -5.63 -16.85 -12.11
C GLN A 128 -5.41 -16.88 -13.62
N ARG A 129 -6.23 -16.14 -14.38
CA ARG A 129 -6.12 -16.07 -15.84
C ARG A 129 -4.95 -15.22 -16.33
N CYS A 130 -4.60 -14.15 -15.61
CA CYS A 130 -3.74 -13.10 -16.16
C CYS A 130 -2.37 -12.97 -15.48
N CYS A 131 -2.25 -13.40 -14.22
CA CYS A 131 -1.05 -13.23 -13.41
C CYS A 131 -0.21 -14.52 -13.33
N GLY A 132 1.09 -14.39 -13.03
CA GLY A 132 1.97 -15.54 -12.85
C GLY A 132 1.69 -16.32 -11.56
N LYS A 133 2.10 -17.60 -11.52
CA LYS A 133 1.81 -18.53 -10.42
C LYS A 133 2.13 -17.99 -9.03
N LYS A 134 3.27 -17.31 -8.86
CA LYS A 134 3.66 -16.74 -7.55
C LYS A 134 2.73 -15.64 -7.04
N THR A 135 2.13 -14.85 -7.94
CA THR A 135 1.10 -13.87 -7.58
C THR A 135 -0.20 -14.58 -7.21
N GLN A 136 -0.59 -15.59 -7.99
CA GLN A 136 -1.77 -16.42 -7.70
C GLN A 136 -1.68 -17.11 -6.33
N ASP A 137 -0.47 -17.50 -5.91
CA ASP A 137 -0.25 -18.18 -4.62
C ASP A 137 -0.39 -17.24 -3.41
N VAL A 138 -0.20 -15.92 -3.56
CA VAL A 138 -0.32 -14.96 -2.45
C VAL A 138 -1.68 -14.27 -2.38
N MET A 139 -2.38 -14.11 -3.51
CA MET A 139 -3.65 -13.37 -3.55
C MET A 139 -4.76 -13.92 -2.65
N PRO A 140 -4.89 -15.24 -2.39
CA PRO A 140 -5.89 -15.74 -1.46
C PRO A 140 -5.74 -15.16 -0.05
N PHE A 141 -4.51 -14.91 0.42
CA PHE A 141 -4.26 -14.29 1.72
C PHE A 141 -4.64 -12.81 1.73
N VAL A 142 -4.46 -12.12 0.60
CA VAL A 142 -4.90 -10.73 0.43
C VAL A 142 -6.42 -10.66 0.47
N ILE A 143 -7.10 -11.50 -0.30
CA ILE A 143 -8.57 -11.56 -0.35
C ILE A 143 -9.14 -11.84 1.03
N GLU A 144 -8.61 -12.85 1.73
CA GLU A 144 -9.07 -13.19 3.06
C GLU A 144 -8.87 -12.03 4.06
N TRP A 145 -7.70 -11.37 4.02
CA TRP A 145 -7.44 -10.24 4.93
C TRP A 145 -8.40 -9.07 4.68
N PHE A 146 -8.63 -8.70 3.41
CA PHE A 146 -9.56 -7.62 3.08
C PHE A 146 -11.02 -7.99 3.37
N LYS A 147 -11.40 -9.27 3.28
CA LYS A 147 -12.75 -9.73 3.68
C LYS A 147 -13.12 -9.29 5.09
N ASP A 148 -12.16 -9.36 6.01
CA ASP A 148 -12.38 -9.09 7.44
C ASP A 148 -12.06 -7.63 7.85
N ASN A 149 -11.24 -6.91 7.08
CA ASN A 149 -10.68 -5.61 7.48
C ASN A 149 -11.15 -4.44 6.64
N ASN A 150 -11.93 -4.68 5.59
CA ASN A 150 -12.33 -3.66 4.64
C ASN A 150 -13.84 -3.41 4.66
N LYS A 151 -14.21 -2.14 4.53
CA LYS A 151 -15.63 -1.73 4.45
C LYS A 151 -16.16 -1.74 3.03
N CYS A 152 -15.30 -1.59 2.02
CA CYS A 152 -15.69 -1.50 0.62
C CYS A 152 -15.10 -2.66 -0.18
N ASP A 153 -15.96 -3.54 -0.67
CA ASP A 153 -15.57 -4.74 -1.43
C ASP A 153 -15.36 -4.43 -2.92
N LEU A 154 -14.61 -3.35 -3.19
CA LEU A 154 -14.29 -2.89 -4.54
C LEU A 154 -12.92 -3.41 -4.96
N TRP A 155 -12.93 -4.33 -5.91
CA TRP A 155 -11.74 -4.97 -6.45
C TRP A 155 -11.43 -4.41 -7.83
N HIS A 156 -10.26 -3.79 -7.96
CA HIS A 156 -9.78 -3.30 -9.24
C HIS A 156 -8.44 -3.91 -9.60
N ARG A 157 -8.33 -4.26 -10.87
CA ARG A 157 -7.10 -4.74 -11.50
C ARG A 157 -6.72 -3.81 -12.62
N ASP A 158 -5.46 -3.38 -12.62
CA ASP A 158 -4.85 -2.78 -13.80
C ASP A 158 -4.45 -3.91 -14.77
N TYR A 159 -4.98 -3.87 -15.99
CA TYR A 159 -4.65 -4.87 -17.02
C TYR A 159 -3.21 -4.74 -17.54
N SER A 160 -2.60 -3.55 -17.39
CA SER A 160 -1.24 -3.27 -17.81
C SER A 160 -0.19 -3.69 -16.78
N GLU A 161 -0.55 -3.70 -15.49
CA GLU A 161 0.37 -4.02 -14.39
C GLU A 161 -0.11 -5.27 -13.61
N LYS A 162 0.61 -6.38 -13.78
CA LYS A 162 0.22 -7.69 -13.22
C LYS A 162 0.58 -7.89 -11.74
N THR A 163 1.24 -6.89 -11.16
CA THR A 163 1.72 -6.93 -9.78
C THR A 163 1.14 -5.84 -8.88
N ARG A 164 0.24 -5.01 -9.42
CA ARG A 164 -0.41 -3.91 -8.72
C ARG A 164 -1.93 -4.06 -8.81
N PHE A 165 -2.58 -4.02 -7.66
CA PHE A 165 -4.03 -4.17 -7.53
C PHE A 165 -4.56 -3.09 -6.60
N LYS A 166 -5.86 -2.84 -6.67
CA LYS A 166 -6.52 -1.90 -5.75
C LYS A 166 -7.73 -2.56 -5.11
N VAL A 167 -7.85 -2.41 -3.79
CA VAL A 167 -8.88 -3.06 -2.98
C VAL A 167 -9.35 -2.11 -1.90
N GLY A 168 -10.61 -1.68 -1.93
CA GLY A 168 -11.18 -0.76 -0.93
C GLY A 168 -10.30 0.44 -0.60
N GLY A 169 -9.79 1.09 -1.65
CA GLY A 169 -8.91 2.26 -1.54
C GLY A 169 -7.47 1.97 -1.12
N ALA A 170 -7.09 0.72 -0.86
CA ALA A 170 -5.71 0.34 -0.65
C ALA A 170 -5.03 -0.09 -1.96
N GLU A 171 -3.76 0.29 -2.13
CA GLU A 171 -2.90 -0.12 -3.23
C GLU A 171 -2.10 -1.36 -2.81
N VAL A 172 -2.39 -2.51 -3.42
CA VAL A 172 -1.75 -3.79 -3.14
C VAL A 172 -0.62 -4.04 -4.13
N LEU A 173 0.60 -4.12 -3.62
CA LEU A 173 1.82 -4.31 -4.39
C LEU A 173 2.41 -5.69 -4.14
N VAL A 174 2.46 -6.53 -5.18
CA VAL A 174 2.79 -7.95 -5.07
C VAL A 174 4.16 -8.29 -5.64
N GLY A 175 4.90 -9.18 -4.98
CA GLY A 175 6.12 -9.79 -5.51
C GLY A 175 7.39 -9.11 -5.04
N ARG A 176 8.00 -8.26 -5.88
CA ARG A 176 9.17 -7.43 -5.51
C ARG A 176 8.90 -5.98 -5.87
N PRO A 177 7.89 -5.34 -5.26
CA PRO A 177 7.48 -4.02 -5.69
C PRO A 177 8.49 -2.95 -5.29
N TYR A 178 8.45 -1.83 -6.01
CA TYR A 178 8.93 -0.55 -5.50
C TYR A 178 7.86 0.06 -4.61
N ILE A 179 8.24 0.55 -3.43
CA ILE A 179 7.29 1.14 -2.47
C ILE A 179 7.19 2.64 -2.76
N ASP A 180 6.09 3.05 -3.39
CA ASP A 180 5.78 4.45 -3.63
C ASP A 180 4.94 5.01 -2.47
N LEU A 181 5.60 5.70 -1.53
CA LEU A 181 4.92 6.38 -0.43
C LEU A 181 4.13 7.60 -0.88
N GLY A 182 4.39 8.14 -2.07
CA GLY A 182 3.64 9.27 -2.64
C GLY A 182 2.16 8.93 -2.85
N LEU A 183 1.80 7.65 -2.94
CA LEU A 183 0.41 7.20 -2.99
C LEU A 183 -0.37 7.66 -1.76
N LEU A 184 0.24 7.64 -0.57
CA LEU A 184 -0.39 8.06 0.69
C LEU A 184 -0.59 9.59 0.77
N GLU A 185 0.01 10.35 -0.12
CA GLU A 185 -0.23 11.80 -0.28
C GLU A 185 -1.41 12.10 -1.22
N THR A 186 -2.21 11.10 -1.59
CA THR A 186 -3.41 11.27 -2.45
C THR A 186 -4.68 10.76 -1.78
N ALA A 187 -5.80 11.47 -1.94
CA ALA A 187 -7.08 11.05 -1.34
C ALA A 187 -7.56 9.68 -1.84
N SER A 188 -7.06 9.25 -3.01
CA SER A 188 -7.37 7.97 -3.66
C SER A 188 -6.76 6.73 -3.02
N CYS A 189 -5.88 6.88 -2.03
CA CYS A 189 -5.19 5.76 -1.39
C CYS A 189 -5.30 5.85 0.13
N SER A 190 -5.83 4.83 0.80
CA SER A 190 -5.87 4.74 2.27
C SER A 190 -4.64 4.04 2.84
N ALA A 191 -4.10 3.06 2.11
CA ALA A 191 -2.96 2.24 2.53
C ALA A 191 -2.20 1.68 1.32
N VAL A 192 -0.91 1.44 1.49
CA VAL A 192 -0.07 0.66 0.58
C VAL A 192 0.21 -0.69 1.24
N VAL A 193 -0.25 -1.77 0.62
CA VAL A 193 -0.09 -3.14 1.14
C VAL A 193 0.98 -3.85 0.33
N VAL A 194 2.14 -4.07 0.92
CA VAL A 194 3.27 -4.75 0.30
C VAL A 194 3.19 -6.25 0.60
N VAL A 195 3.10 -7.07 -0.44
CA VAL A 195 2.90 -8.51 -0.35
C VAL A 195 3.97 -9.23 -1.17
N PRO A 196 5.14 -9.54 -0.59
CA PRO A 196 6.16 -10.28 -1.29
C PRO A 196 5.67 -11.67 -1.72
N HIS A 197 6.22 -12.19 -2.81
CA HIS A 197 5.99 -13.60 -3.15
C HIS A 197 6.51 -14.51 -2.03
N LEU A 198 5.76 -15.60 -1.78
CA LEU A 198 6.15 -16.59 -0.78
C LEU A 198 7.58 -17.09 -1.05
N SER A 199 8.47 -16.93 -0.07
CA SER A 199 9.87 -17.29 -0.23
C SER A 199 10.53 -17.68 1.10
N ARG A 200 11.74 -18.23 0.99
CA ARG A 200 12.64 -18.46 2.14
C ARG A 200 13.57 -17.27 2.41
N ARG A 201 13.51 -16.21 1.60
CA ARG A 201 14.45 -15.08 1.67
C ARG A 201 14.10 -14.10 2.78
N GLY A 202 12.86 -14.13 3.27
CA GLY A 202 12.41 -13.29 4.38
C GLY A 202 10.99 -13.68 4.82
N PRO A 203 10.40 -12.91 5.74
CA PRO A 203 9.05 -13.18 6.25
C PRO A 203 7.98 -13.17 5.15
N ASN A 204 6.96 -14.01 5.31
CA ASN A 204 5.83 -14.10 4.39
C ASN A 204 4.59 -13.55 5.09
N GLY A 205 3.98 -12.53 4.50
CA GLY A 205 2.93 -11.75 5.14
C GLY A 205 2.55 -10.52 4.31
N LEU A 206 1.59 -9.78 4.84
CA LEU A 206 1.17 -8.49 4.34
C LEU A 206 1.80 -7.42 5.21
N TRP A 207 2.52 -6.49 4.59
CA TRP A 207 2.98 -5.28 5.25
C TRP A 207 2.11 -4.11 4.83
N ILE A 208 1.23 -3.69 5.74
CA ILE A 208 0.29 -2.58 5.51
C ILE A 208 0.95 -1.30 6.01
N LEU A 209 1.15 -0.36 5.09
CA LEU A 209 1.60 1.00 5.36
C LEU A 209 0.43 1.95 5.18
N SER A 210 0.03 2.66 6.23
CA SER A 210 -1.07 3.61 6.20
C SER A 210 -0.62 4.96 6.73
N ARG A 211 -1.47 5.97 6.57
CA ARG A 211 -1.24 7.27 7.21
C ARG A 211 -1.23 7.11 8.74
N GLY A 212 -0.22 7.70 9.38
CA GLY A 212 -0.13 7.79 10.83
C GLY A 212 -0.91 8.98 11.39
N THR A 213 -0.95 9.08 12.71
CA THR A 213 -1.70 10.12 13.44
C THR A 213 -1.23 11.53 13.09
N GLN A 214 0.05 11.74 12.81
CA GLN A 214 0.61 13.05 12.46
C GLN A 214 0.55 13.37 10.96
N HIS A 215 0.01 12.45 10.14
CA HIS A 215 -0.12 12.69 8.71
C HIS A 215 -1.05 13.90 8.44
N PRO A 216 -0.69 14.84 7.53
CA PRO A 216 -1.49 16.04 7.28
C PRO A 216 -2.96 15.75 6.95
N PHE A 217 -3.22 14.72 6.15
CA PHE A 217 -4.59 14.31 5.80
C PHE A 217 -5.39 13.82 7.01
N ILE A 218 -4.77 13.05 7.90
CA ILE A 218 -5.44 12.56 9.12
C ILE A 218 -5.77 13.76 10.01
N GLN A 219 -4.82 14.67 10.22
CA GLN A 219 -5.03 15.90 10.97
C GLN A 219 -6.15 16.75 10.39
N LYS A 220 -6.22 16.87 9.06
CA LYS A 220 -7.26 17.64 8.36
C LYS A 220 -8.65 17.03 8.53
N PHE A 221 -8.76 15.71 8.46
CA PHE A 221 -10.04 15.00 8.53
C PHE A 221 -10.54 14.76 9.96
N ASN A 222 -9.70 14.94 11.00
CA ASN A 222 -10.06 14.63 12.39
C ASN A 222 -11.40 15.23 12.86
N SER A 223 -11.78 16.41 12.35
CA SER A 223 -13.05 17.07 12.68
C SER A 223 -14.16 16.86 11.65
N CYS A 224 -13.89 16.16 10.55
CA CYS A 224 -14.84 15.92 9.48
C CYS A 224 -15.77 14.75 9.83
N CYS A 225 -17.04 14.89 9.45
CA CYS A 225 -18.03 13.84 9.55
C CYS A 225 -18.99 13.87 8.36
N ALA A 226 -19.51 12.70 8.02
CA ALA A 226 -20.54 12.56 7.00
C ALA A 226 -21.44 11.36 7.31
N TYR A 227 -22.65 11.39 6.76
CA TYR A 227 -23.58 10.27 6.73
C TYR A 227 -23.60 9.65 5.34
N TYR A 228 -23.91 8.37 5.26
CA TYR A 228 -24.05 7.64 4.00
C TYR A 228 -25.06 6.50 4.17
N LEU A 229 -25.58 5.99 3.06
CA LEU A 229 -26.43 4.81 3.06
C LEU A 229 -25.59 3.55 3.01
N ALA A 230 -26.00 2.54 3.77
CA ALA A 230 -25.34 1.25 3.84
C ALA A 230 -26.34 0.13 3.56
N VAL A 231 -25.93 -0.82 2.71
CA VAL A 231 -26.66 -2.04 2.39
C VAL A 231 -25.85 -3.22 2.94
N GLU A 232 -26.48 -4.08 3.73
CA GLU A 232 -25.80 -5.23 4.36
C GLU A 232 -24.52 -4.85 5.14
N ASP A 233 -24.55 -3.72 5.85
CA ASP A 233 -23.44 -3.16 6.64
C ASP A 233 -22.22 -2.72 5.82
N ARG A 234 -22.39 -2.55 4.50
CA ARG A 234 -21.40 -1.97 3.57
C ARG A 234 -21.93 -0.66 3.00
N PRO A 235 -21.07 0.33 2.68
CA PRO A 235 -21.51 1.54 2.01
C PRO A 235 -22.13 1.21 0.67
N ASP A 236 -23.22 1.90 0.35
CA ASP A 236 -23.92 1.77 -0.93
C ASP A 236 -23.11 2.49 -2.01
N VAL A 237 -22.25 1.73 -2.69
CA VAL A 237 -21.43 2.22 -3.80
C VAL A 237 -22.18 1.97 -5.09
N VAL A 238 -22.43 3.02 -5.85
CA VAL A 238 -23.14 2.97 -7.13
C VAL A 238 -22.11 2.80 -8.24
N GLU A 239 -22.33 1.83 -9.12
CA GLU A 239 -21.61 1.75 -10.39
C GLU A 239 -22.35 2.57 -11.46
N GLU A 240 -21.67 3.59 -11.98
CA GLU A 240 -22.18 4.41 -13.08
C GLU A 240 -21.46 4.02 -14.37
N ILE A 241 -22.21 3.87 -15.47
CA ILE A 241 -21.68 3.42 -16.76
C ILE A 241 -22.08 4.42 -17.85
N ASP A 242 -21.09 4.90 -18.59
CA ASP A 242 -21.27 5.71 -19.80
C ASP A 242 -20.39 5.15 -20.94
N GLY A 243 -21.04 4.49 -21.90
CA GLY A 243 -20.37 3.80 -23.00
C GLY A 243 -19.43 2.70 -22.52
N TRP A 244 -18.12 2.91 -22.70
CA TRP A 244 -17.07 1.98 -22.27
C TRP A 244 -16.43 2.37 -20.92
N LYS A 245 -16.81 3.53 -20.38
CA LYS A 245 -16.34 4.00 -19.08
C LYS A 245 -17.31 3.49 -18.02
N SER A 246 -16.77 3.02 -16.90
CA SER A 246 -17.53 2.87 -15.67
C SER A 246 -16.82 3.61 -14.56
N ILE A 247 -17.52 4.04 -13.52
CA ILE A 247 -16.94 4.55 -12.29
C ILE A 247 -17.70 3.99 -11.09
N SER A 248 -17.05 3.97 -9.94
CA SER A 248 -17.71 3.74 -8.66
C SER A 248 -17.89 5.07 -7.94
N SER A 249 -19.10 5.38 -7.49
CA SER A 249 -19.40 6.60 -6.74
C SER A 249 -20.02 6.27 -5.38
N LEU A 250 -19.80 7.16 -4.41
CA LEU A 250 -20.42 7.06 -3.08
C LEU A 250 -20.97 8.43 -2.69
N GLU A 251 -22.24 8.44 -2.30
CA GLU A 251 -22.92 9.65 -1.85
C GLU A 251 -22.78 9.85 -0.35
N PHE A 252 -22.41 11.07 0.02
CA PHE A 252 -22.29 11.51 1.40
C PHE A 252 -23.19 12.71 1.69
N PHE A 253 -23.77 12.67 2.88
CA PHE A 253 -24.67 13.69 3.40
C PHE A 253 -24.03 14.40 4.58
N ARG A 254 -24.23 15.72 4.66
CA ARG A 254 -23.75 16.51 5.80
C ARG A 254 -24.68 16.31 7.00
N LEU A 255 -25.97 16.26 6.74
CA LEU A 255 -26.99 16.12 7.77
C LEU A 255 -27.64 14.74 7.66
N LYS A 256 -27.84 14.10 8.82
CA LYS A 256 -28.54 12.81 8.89
C LYS A 256 -29.92 12.85 8.20
N LYS A 257 -30.62 13.99 8.31
CA LYS A 257 -31.95 14.19 7.71
C LYS A 257 -31.96 14.11 6.17
N GLU A 258 -30.86 14.50 5.53
CA GLU A 258 -30.71 14.37 4.07
C GLU A 258 -30.64 12.89 3.70
N ALA A 259 -29.82 12.11 4.42
CA ALA A 259 -29.75 10.66 4.25
C ALA A 259 -31.09 9.96 4.55
N GLU A 260 -31.86 10.44 5.54
CA GLU A 260 -33.22 9.94 5.85
C GLU A 260 -34.20 10.15 4.69
N SER A 261 -34.08 11.28 3.99
CA SER A 261 -34.93 11.58 2.82
C SER A 261 -34.67 10.58 1.69
N LEU A 262 -33.38 10.37 1.34
CA LEU A 262 -33.01 9.42 0.28
C LEU A 262 -33.31 7.96 0.66
N GLN A 263 -33.08 7.59 1.92
CA GLN A 263 -33.43 6.24 2.42
C GLN A 263 -34.92 5.94 2.23
N GLN A 264 -35.79 6.94 2.48
CA GLN A 264 -37.23 6.78 2.32
C GLN A 264 -37.62 6.65 0.84
N GLU A 265 -37.00 7.43 -0.05
CA GLU A 265 -37.20 7.34 -1.51
C GLU A 265 -36.78 5.96 -2.05
N MET A 266 -35.59 5.46 -1.69
CA MET A 266 -35.13 4.13 -2.10
C MET A 266 -36.07 3.01 -1.62
N LYS A 267 -36.61 3.16 -0.41
CA LYS A 267 -37.57 2.21 0.15
C LYS A 267 -38.90 2.22 -0.59
N ASP A 268 -39.41 3.41 -0.91
CA ASP A 268 -40.73 3.58 -1.52
C ASP A 268 -40.73 3.22 -3.01
N GLU A 269 -39.64 3.53 -3.72
CA GLU A 269 -39.55 3.33 -5.18
C GLU A 269 -38.94 1.98 -5.58
N HIS A 270 -37.97 1.49 -4.81
CA HIS A 270 -37.14 0.34 -5.19
C HIS A 270 -37.24 -0.85 -4.21
N GLU A 271 -38.00 -0.69 -3.12
CA GLU A 271 -38.10 -1.68 -2.02
C GLU A 271 -36.74 -2.07 -1.41
N ILE A 272 -35.73 -1.21 -1.54
CA ILE A 272 -34.38 -1.45 -1.02
C ILE A 272 -34.33 -1.06 0.46
N VAL A 273 -33.82 -1.96 1.30
CA VAL A 273 -33.66 -1.73 2.73
C VAL A 273 -32.23 -1.30 3.04
N CYS A 274 -32.01 0.01 3.10
CA CYS A 274 -30.73 0.61 3.51
C CYS A 274 -30.74 0.99 5.00
N LYS A 275 -29.56 1.11 5.60
CA LYS A 275 -29.33 1.74 6.91
C LYS A 275 -28.58 3.05 6.71
N ILE A 276 -28.81 4.03 7.59
CA ILE A 276 -27.98 5.24 7.62
C ILE A 276 -26.82 5.00 8.56
N ALA A 277 -25.61 5.13 8.04
CA ALA A 277 -24.37 5.07 8.80
C ALA A 277 -23.69 6.45 8.83
N SER A 278 -22.68 6.59 9.67
CA SER A 278 -21.85 7.80 9.74
C SER A 278 -20.39 7.42 9.77
N ALA A 279 -19.54 8.21 9.12
CA ALA A 279 -18.09 8.09 9.16
C ALA A 279 -17.46 9.40 9.64
N THR A 280 -16.39 9.28 10.42
CA THR A 280 -15.64 10.42 10.98
C THR A 280 -14.15 10.23 10.78
N GLY A 281 -13.40 11.32 10.67
CA GLY A 281 -11.94 11.24 10.73
C GLY A 281 -11.34 10.34 9.64
N SER A 282 -10.45 9.44 10.08
CA SER A 282 -9.77 8.46 9.22
C SER A 282 -10.72 7.48 8.54
N GLU A 283 -11.87 7.17 9.14
CA GLU A 283 -12.86 6.29 8.53
C GLU A 283 -13.46 6.93 7.29
N LEU A 284 -13.82 8.20 7.38
CA LEU A 284 -14.36 8.96 6.24
C LEU A 284 -13.34 9.03 5.09
N LEU A 285 -12.08 9.34 5.42
CA LEU A 285 -11.01 9.36 4.43
C LEU A 285 -10.79 7.99 3.77
N SER A 286 -10.95 6.91 4.54
CA SER A 286 -10.85 5.55 4.00
C SER A 286 -11.99 5.25 3.01
N LEU A 287 -13.23 5.62 3.33
CA LEU A 287 -14.37 5.47 2.41
C LEU A 287 -14.19 6.30 1.14
N ILE A 288 -13.73 7.56 1.26
CA ILE A 288 -13.43 8.42 0.11
C ILE A 288 -12.41 7.75 -0.82
N SER A 289 -11.37 7.14 -0.26
CA SER A 289 -10.33 6.47 -1.06
C SER A 289 -10.83 5.24 -1.82
N CYS A 290 -12.01 4.71 -1.50
CA CYS A 290 -12.55 3.51 -2.14
C CYS A 290 -13.17 3.80 -3.51
N VAL A 291 -13.60 5.03 -3.78
CA VAL A 291 -14.44 5.36 -4.94
C VAL A 291 -13.75 6.31 -5.91
N ASP A 292 -14.18 6.26 -7.17
CA ASP A 292 -13.67 7.14 -8.22
C ASP A 292 -14.17 8.57 -8.05
N VAL A 293 -15.41 8.73 -7.59
CA VAL A 293 -16.10 10.01 -7.40
C VAL A 293 -16.83 10.02 -6.06
N VAL A 294 -16.66 11.12 -5.31
CA VAL A 294 -17.48 11.43 -4.13
C VAL A 294 -18.63 12.33 -4.55
N VAL A 295 -19.85 11.96 -4.18
CA VAL A 295 -21.06 12.74 -4.47
C VAL A 295 -21.57 13.37 -3.19
N THR A 296 -21.94 14.64 -3.24
CA THR A 296 -22.64 15.34 -2.16
C THR A 296 -23.68 16.29 -2.77
N GLU A 297 -24.53 16.89 -1.93
CA GLU A 297 -25.45 17.95 -2.37
C GLU A 297 -24.73 19.11 -3.07
N SER A 298 -23.48 19.40 -2.68
CA SER A 298 -22.68 20.50 -3.25
C SER A 298 -22.06 20.19 -4.61
N GLY A 299 -22.10 18.92 -5.05
CA GLY A 299 -21.54 18.49 -6.33
C GLY A 299 -20.82 17.15 -6.28
N ARG A 300 -20.12 16.86 -7.37
CA ARG A 300 -19.37 15.63 -7.64
C ARG A 300 -17.88 15.93 -7.63
N TYR A 301 -17.11 15.10 -6.94
CA TYR A 301 -15.69 15.33 -6.67
C TYR A 301 -14.87 14.13 -7.16
N PRO A 302 -14.22 14.21 -8.33
CA PRO A 302 -13.39 13.12 -8.83
C PRO A 302 -12.14 12.94 -7.95
N ILE A 303 -12.06 11.78 -7.29
CA ILE A 303 -10.97 11.39 -6.39
C ILE A 303 -9.89 10.62 -7.16
N MET A 304 -10.30 9.83 -8.16
CA MET A 304 -9.39 9.03 -8.98
C MET A 304 -9.35 9.52 -10.43
N HIS A 305 -8.29 9.13 -11.14
CA HIS A 305 -8.12 9.46 -12.56
C HIS A 305 -9.31 8.97 -13.42
N LYS A 306 -9.87 7.80 -13.09
CA LYS A 306 -11.05 7.25 -13.78
C LYS A 306 -12.27 8.16 -13.59
N GLY A 307 -12.52 8.61 -12.37
CA GLY A 307 -13.56 9.60 -12.03
C GLY A 307 -13.37 10.91 -12.80
N ARG A 308 -12.15 11.45 -12.81
CA ARG A 308 -11.83 12.67 -13.58
C ARG A 308 -12.15 12.53 -15.06
N LEU A 309 -11.77 11.40 -15.68
CA LEU A 309 -12.05 11.14 -17.09
C LEU A 309 -13.54 10.92 -17.38
N PHE A 310 -14.31 10.50 -16.39
CA PHE A 310 -15.75 10.30 -16.48
C PHE A 310 -16.49 11.64 -16.39
N GLU A 311 -16.11 12.49 -15.44
CA GLU A 311 -16.69 13.83 -15.23
C GLU A 311 -16.18 14.89 -16.23
N GLU A 312 -15.21 14.54 -17.07
CA GLU A 312 -14.56 15.46 -18.03
C GLU A 312 -13.86 16.67 -17.36
N GLU A 313 -13.38 16.47 -16.13
CA GLU A 313 -12.72 17.50 -15.32
C GLU A 313 -11.22 17.66 -15.65
N GLU A 314 -10.70 18.89 -15.52
CA GLU A 314 -9.29 19.16 -15.82
C GLU A 314 -8.34 18.51 -14.79
N GLY A 315 -8.74 18.48 -13.51
CA GLY A 315 -7.92 18.06 -12.38
C GLY A 315 -8.59 17.08 -11.43
N LEU A 316 -7.79 16.52 -10.51
CA LEU A 316 -8.31 15.81 -9.33
C LEU A 316 -8.58 16.82 -8.24
N VAL A 317 -9.57 16.53 -7.40
CA VAL A 317 -9.91 17.36 -6.24
C VAL A 317 -8.81 17.26 -5.20
N SER A 318 -8.38 18.41 -4.68
CA SER A 318 -7.39 18.48 -3.60
C SER A 318 -7.95 17.98 -2.27
N VAL A 319 -7.06 17.59 -1.35
CA VAL A 319 -7.51 17.14 -0.02
C VAL A 319 -8.20 18.26 0.76
N GLU A 320 -7.79 19.51 0.53
CA GLU A 320 -8.36 20.70 1.14
C GLU A 320 -9.79 20.94 0.68
N GLU A 321 -10.03 20.82 -0.63
CA GLU A 321 -11.36 20.98 -1.22
C GLU A 321 -12.31 19.92 -0.69
N ILE A 322 -11.92 18.64 -0.70
CA ILE A 322 -12.79 17.56 -0.23
C ILE A 322 -13.04 17.65 1.29
N ALA A 323 -12.04 18.02 2.09
CA ALA A 323 -12.21 18.20 3.53
C ALA A 323 -13.15 19.37 3.86
N ALA A 324 -13.14 20.44 3.07
CA ALA A 324 -14.04 21.59 3.25
C ALA A 324 -15.51 21.18 3.07
N VAL A 325 -15.79 20.19 2.21
CA VAL A 325 -17.13 19.62 2.04
C VAL A 325 -17.61 18.93 3.33
N PHE A 326 -16.72 18.32 4.11
CA PHE A 326 -17.12 17.57 5.32
C PHE A 326 -16.84 18.28 6.63
N THR A 327 -16.36 19.53 6.58
CA THR A 327 -16.13 20.34 7.78
C THR A 327 -17.48 20.84 8.31
N PRO A 328 -17.79 20.64 9.60
CA PRO A 328 -19.01 21.16 10.20
C PRO A 328 -19.11 22.68 10.01
N LEU A 329 -20.28 23.16 9.57
CA LEU A 329 -20.54 24.61 9.55
C LEU A 329 -20.51 25.13 11.01
N PRO A 330 -19.95 26.32 11.26
CA PRO A 330 -20.01 26.92 12.59
C PRO A 330 -21.48 27.03 13.02
N ALA A 331 -21.76 26.59 14.25
CA ALA A 331 -23.08 26.71 14.85
C ALA A 331 -23.51 28.20 14.79
N ARG A 332 -24.62 28.46 14.08
CA ARG A 332 -25.21 29.80 13.97
C ARG A 332 -26.07 30.12 15.17
#